data_AF-A0AAV0G2K3-F1
#
_entry.id   AF-A0AAV0G2K3-F1
#
_cell.length_a   1.000
_cell.length_b   1.000
_cell.length_c   1.000
_cell.angle_alpha   90.00
_cell.angle_beta   90.00
_cell.angle_gamma   90.00
#
_symmetry.space_group_name_H-M   'P 1'
#
loop_
_entity.id
_entity.type
_entity.pdbx_description
1 polymer ?
#
loop_
_entity_poly.entity_id
_entity_poly.type
_entity_poly.pdbx_seq_one_letter_code
_entity_poly.pdbx_strand_id
1 'polypeptide(L)'
;MLFFKDGKPVMPPVLPETGLDLVLQHMISYVEERIRENAIILFRTQSPRHFEGGDWDHGGSCQRSHPLSLQEVEEFFSLKNNGTNCEARLVNQHLHKNLDGTKFRILDITHMSEFRADAHPSTVGGKKHDDCMHWCLPGLTDTWNDLFIAYINSLTI
;
A
#
# COMPACT_ATOMS: atom_id res chain seq x y z
N MET A 1 10.49 12.41 4.60
CA MET A 1 10.37 12.81 3.18
C MET A 1 10.66 14.30 3.09
N LEU A 2 11.55 14.73 2.19
CA LEU A 2 11.86 16.16 2.00
C LEU A 2 11.18 16.65 0.73
N PHE A 3 10.39 17.70 0.86
CA PHE A 3 9.78 18.39 -0.28
C PHE A 3 10.72 19.48 -0.77
N PHE A 4 10.81 19.62 -2.10
CA PHE A 4 11.66 20.61 -2.74
C PHE A 4 10.82 21.53 -3.62
N LYS A 5 11.20 22.81 -3.64
CA LYS A 5 10.70 23.81 -4.58
C LYS A 5 11.89 24.55 -5.16
N ASP A 6 11.99 24.57 -6.49
CA ASP A 6 13.09 25.20 -7.23
C ASP A 6 14.48 24.73 -6.76
N GLY A 7 14.62 23.42 -6.52
CA GLY A 7 15.86 22.80 -6.05
C GLY A 7 16.21 23.06 -4.58
N LYS A 8 15.37 23.77 -3.82
CA LYS A 8 15.58 24.06 -2.39
C LYS A 8 14.59 23.29 -1.51
N PRO A 9 15.00 22.80 -0.32
CA PRO A 9 14.08 22.16 0.60
C PRO A 9 13.04 23.17 1.09
N VAL A 10 11.78 22.73 1.17
CA VAL A 10 10.68 23.50 1.73
C VAL A 10 10.87 23.59 3.25
N MET A 11 10.85 24.82 3.78
CA MET A 11 11.02 25.10 5.21
C MET A 11 9.83 25.92 5.75
N PRO A 12 9.21 25.52 6.88
CA PRO A 12 9.49 24.31 7.66
C PRO A 12 9.19 23.01 6.87
N PRO A 13 9.79 21.86 7.24
CA PRO A 13 9.54 20.60 6.56
C PRO A 13 8.05 20.24 6.57
N VAL A 14 7.55 19.80 5.42
CA VAL A 14 6.19 19.31 5.28
C VAL A 14 6.08 17.95 5.95
N LEU A 15 5.05 17.77 6.78
CA LEU A 15 4.76 16.49 7.43
C LEU A 15 4.44 15.40 6.38
N PRO A 16 4.86 14.14 6.56
CA PRO A 16 4.66 13.09 5.57
C PRO A 16 3.22 12.94 5.08
N GLU A 17 2.24 13.02 5.98
CA GLU A 17 0.81 12.92 5.69
C GLU A 17 0.29 14.10 4.86
N THR A 18 0.74 15.33 5.18
CA THR A 18 0.42 16.52 4.39
C THR A 18 1.07 16.43 3.01
N GLY A 19 2.29 15.91 2.98
CA GLY A 19 3.04 15.67 1.76
C GLY A 19 2.36 14.66 0.84
N LEU A 20 1.86 13.56 1.41
CA LEU A 20 1.11 12.54 0.68
C LEU A 20 -0.18 13.12 0.08
N ASP A 21 -0.95 13.87 0.86
CA ASP A 21 -2.15 14.56 0.37
C ASP A 21 -1.81 15.49 -0.82
N LEU A 22 -0.75 16.30 -0.69
CA LEU A 22 -0.31 17.18 -1.77
C LEU A 22 0.08 16.40 -3.04
N VAL A 23 0.85 15.31 -2.91
CA VAL A 23 1.24 14.48 -4.05
C VAL A 23 0.02 13.87 -4.73
N LEU A 24 -0.92 13.31 -3.95
CA LEU A 24 -2.13 12.71 -4.48
C LEU A 24 -2.97 13.75 -5.22
N GLN A 25 -3.21 14.92 -4.65
CA GLN A 25 -4.00 15.99 -5.28
C GLN A 25 -3.42 16.45 -6.61
N HIS A 26 -2.10 16.67 -6.68
CA HIS A 26 -1.45 17.09 -7.92
C HIS A 26 -1.46 15.98 -8.97
N MET A 27 -1.25 14.72 -8.56
CA MET A 27 -1.29 13.58 -9.47
C MET A 27 -2.70 13.35 -10.03
N ILE A 28 -3.73 13.42 -9.19
CA ILE A 28 -5.14 13.29 -9.60
C ILE A 28 -5.49 14.35 -10.63
N SER A 29 -5.26 15.63 -10.31
CA SER A 29 -5.53 16.75 -11.24
C SER A 29 -4.77 16.58 -12.55
N TYR A 30 -3.47 16.26 -12.49
CA TYR A 30 -2.66 16.07 -13.68
C TYR A 30 -3.19 14.97 -14.60
N VAL A 31 -3.59 13.83 -14.03
CA VAL A 31 -4.10 12.68 -14.77
C VAL A 31 -5.47 13.01 -15.37
N GLU A 32 -6.41 13.54 -14.59
CA GLU A 32 -7.77 13.81 -15.07
C GLU A 32 -7.83 14.85 -16.20
N GLU A 33 -6.90 15.81 -16.22
CA GLU A 33 -6.76 16.80 -17.30
C GLU A 33 -6.24 16.20 -18.61
N ARG A 34 -5.50 15.08 -18.55
CA ARG A 34 -4.74 14.53 -19.70
C ARG A 34 -5.28 13.20 -20.19
N ILE A 35 -6.09 12.55 -19.38
CA ILE A 35 -6.61 11.23 -19.69
C ILE A 35 -7.61 11.30 -20.85
N ARG A 36 -7.63 10.26 -21.69
CA ARG A 36 -8.65 10.07 -22.73
C ARG A 36 -10.03 9.86 -22.08
N GLU A 37 -11.08 10.33 -22.74
CA GLU A 37 -12.47 10.29 -22.23
C GLU A 37 -12.94 8.90 -21.80
N ASN A 38 -12.55 7.85 -22.53
CA ASN A 38 -12.96 6.47 -22.25
C ASN A 38 -11.91 5.63 -21.51
N ALA A 39 -10.92 6.27 -20.88
CA ALA A 39 -9.92 5.52 -20.12
C ALA A 39 -10.48 5.08 -18.76
N ILE A 40 -10.13 3.86 -18.37
CA ILE A 40 -10.35 3.35 -17.01
C ILE A 40 -9.10 3.69 -16.18
N ILE A 41 -9.30 4.39 -15.07
CA ILE A 41 -8.22 4.78 -14.16
C ILE A 41 -8.38 4.02 -12.86
N LEU A 42 -7.36 3.24 -12.51
CA LEU A 42 -7.34 2.42 -11.31
C LEU A 42 -6.21 2.89 -10.39
N PHE A 43 -6.51 3.00 -9.09
CA PHE A 43 -5.53 3.20 -8.04
C PHE A 43 -5.55 2.01 -7.11
N ARG A 44 -4.42 1.29 -7.02
CA ARG A 44 -4.27 0.14 -6.12
C ARG A 44 -3.97 0.64 -4.70
N THR A 45 -4.67 0.09 -3.71
CA THR A 45 -4.35 0.39 -2.30
C THR A 45 -2.95 -0.10 -1.89
N GLN A 46 -2.44 0.40 -0.78
CA GLN A 46 -1.08 0.16 -0.30
C GLN A 46 -0.87 -1.32 0.03
N SER A 47 0.21 -1.92 -0.50
CA SER A 47 0.62 -3.27 -0.08
C SER A 47 1.10 -3.24 1.37
N PRO A 48 0.59 -4.12 2.25
CA PRO A 48 1.09 -4.23 3.62
C PRO A 48 2.47 -4.89 3.65
N ARG A 49 3.23 -4.60 4.72
CA ARG A 49 4.38 -5.38 5.20
C ARG A 49 3.97 -6.19 6.42
N HIS A 50 4.72 -7.23 6.78
CA HIS A 50 4.41 -8.12 7.91
C HIS A 50 5.58 -8.29 8.88
N PHE A 51 6.11 -7.19 9.42
CA PHE A 51 7.19 -7.26 10.41
C PHE A 51 6.69 -7.68 11.79
N GLU A 52 7.45 -8.56 12.44
CA GLU A 52 7.31 -9.01 13.82
C GLU A 52 8.63 -8.83 14.59
N GLY A 53 8.53 -8.45 15.87
CA GLY A 53 9.70 -8.32 16.75
C GLY A 53 10.58 -7.08 16.54
N GLY A 54 10.25 -6.23 15.57
CA GLY A 54 10.96 -5.00 15.24
C GLY A 54 10.62 -4.54 13.82
N ASP A 55 11.11 -3.37 13.39
CA ASP A 55 11.01 -2.95 11.99
C ASP A 55 12.21 -3.48 11.17
N TRP A 56 12.24 -3.20 9.88
CA TRP A 56 13.27 -3.65 8.93
C TRP A 56 14.72 -3.34 9.37
N ASP A 57 14.92 -2.26 10.13
CA ASP A 57 16.20 -1.79 10.66
C ASP A 57 16.39 -2.07 12.17
N HIS A 58 15.40 -2.69 12.81
CA HIS A 58 15.40 -2.98 14.26
C HIS A 58 15.23 -4.47 14.56
N GLY A 59 15.62 -5.35 13.63
CA GLY A 59 15.58 -6.80 13.83
C GLY A 59 14.22 -7.45 13.56
N GLY A 60 13.34 -6.78 12.83
CA GLY A 60 12.06 -7.33 12.38
C GLY A 60 12.20 -8.55 11.47
N SER A 61 11.25 -9.47 11.57
CA SER A 61 11.19 -10.71 10.78
C SER A 61 9.77 -11.04 10.32
N CYS A 62 9.64 -12.03 9.42
CA CYS A 62 8.34 -12.49 8.88
C CYS A 62 8.39 -13.96 8.45
N GLN A 63 8.79 -14.83 9.35
CA GLN A 63 8.96 -16.27 9.07
C GLN A 63 7.68 -17.06 9.33
N ARG A 64 6.53 -16.50 8.92
CA ARG A 64 5.22 -17.18 9.01
C ARG A 64 5.09 -18.17 7.86
N SER A 65 4.45 -19.31 8.15
CA SER A 65 4.13 -20.36 7.17
C SER A 65 2.63 -20.53 6.94
N HIS A 66 1.81 -19.73 7.64
CA HIS A 66 0.36 -19.77 7.57
C HIS A 66 -0.19 -18.34 7.57
N PRO A 67 -1.35 -18.11 6.94
CA PRO A 67 -2.04 -16.83 7.04
C PRO A 67 -2.34 -16.43 8.49
N LEU A 68 -2.40 -15.13 8.74
CA LEU A 68 -2.84 -14.59 10.02
C LEU A 68 -4.32 -14.89 10.27
N SER A 69 -4.68 -15.07 11.53
CA SER A 69 -6.06 -15.00 11.97
C SER A 69 -6.59 -13.56 11.95
N LEU A 70 -7.92 -13.39 11.99
CA LEU A 70 -8.53 -12.05 12.07
C LEU A 70 -8.06 -11.26 13.30
N GLN A 71 -7.83 -11.96 14.42
CA GLN A 71 -7.32 -11.32 15.63
C GLN A 71 -5.90 -10.78 15.41
N GLU A 72 -5.01 -11.61 14.83
CA GLU A 72 -3.64 -11.19 14.53
C GLU A 72 -3.60 -10.03 13.51
N VAL A 73 -4.51 -10.03 12.52
CA VAL A 73 -4.65 -8.90 11.59
C VAL A 73 -4.95 -7.60 12.34
N GLU A 74 -5.90 -7.60 13.28
CA GLU A 74 -6.21 -6.39 14.05
C GLU A 74 -5.09 -6.03 15.04
N GLU A 75 -4.34 -6.98 15.57
CA GLU A 75 -3.16 -6.71 16.39
C GLU A 75 -2.05 -6.03 15.58
N PHE A 76 -1.82 -6.46 14.34
CA PHE A 76 -0.68 -6.02 13.53
C PHE A 76 -0.96 -4.72 12.76
N PHE A 77 -2.20 -4.52 12.32
CA PHE A 77 -2.54 -3.46 11.36
C PHE A 77 -3.43 -2.36 11.92
N SER A 78 -4.01 -2.53 13.12
CA SER A 78 -4.92 -1.53 13.69
C SER A 78 -4.22 -0.20 13.97
N LEU A 79 -4.78 0.88 13.41
CA LEU A 79 -4.38 2.25 13.70
C LEU A 79 -4.66 2.65 15.16
N LYS A 80 -5.66 2.05 15.80
CA LYS A 80 -6.03 2.37 17.19
C LYS A 80 -4.98 1.89 18.19
N ASN A 81 -4.32 0.79 17.87
CA ASN A 81 -3.34 0.15 18.73
C ASN A 81 -1.90 0.48 18.29
N ASN A 82 -1.73 1.33 17.28
CA ASN A 82 -0.45 1.60 16.62
C ASN A 82 0.29 0.29 16.28
N GLY A 83 -0.45 -0.63 15.64
CA GLY A 83 0.07 -1.95 15.25
C GLY A 83 1.34 -1.80 14.41
N THR A 84 2.27 -2.75 14.54
CA THR A 84 3.60 -2.67 13.92
C THR A 84 3.56 -2.40 12.42
N ASN A 85 2.50 -2.82 11.73
CA ASN A 85 2.34 -2.73 10.28
C ASN A 85 1.16 -1.82 9.87
N CYS A 86 0.73 -0.90 10.74
CA CYS A 86 -0.47 -0.10 10.51
C CYS A 86 -0.35 0.97 9.42
N GLU A 87 0.86 1.22 8.87
CA GLU A 87 1.09 2.29 7.90
C GLU A 87 0.30 2.09 6.60
N ALA A 88 0.04 0.83 6.19
CA ALA A 88 -0.76 0.56 5.00
C ALA A 88 -2.18 1.11 5.16
N ARG A 89 -2.81 0.87 6.32
CA ARG A 89 -4.13 1.44 6.63
C ARG A 89 -4.09 2.97 6.71
N LEU A 90 -3.02 3.55 7.25
CA LEU A 90 -2.86 5.01 7.34
C LEU A 90 -2.76 5.63 5.94
N VAL A 91 -1.88 5.11 5.08
CA VAL A 91 -1.74 5.55 3.68
C VAL A 91 -3.08 5.44 2.95
N ASN A 92 -3.81 4.36 3.17
CA ASN A 92 -5.10 4.16 2.53
C ASN A 92 -6.17 5.14 3.01
N GLN A 93 -6.17 5.59 4.28
CA GLN A 93 -7.08 6.66 4.71
C GLN A 93 -6.89 7.93 3.88
N HIS A 94 -5.64 8.32 3.60
CA HIS A 94 -5.32 9.44 2.73
C HIS A 94 -5.72 9.18 1.28
N LEU A 95 -5.45 7.98 0.76
CA LEU A 95 -5.86 7.57 -0.58
C LEU A 95 -7.38 7.68 -0.78
N HIS A 96 -8.17 7.07 0.11
CA HIS A 96 -9.63 7.12 0.04
C HIS A 96 -10.16 8.55 0.13
N LYS A 97 -9.61 9.35 1.05
CA LYS A 97 -9.97 10.77 1.20
C LYS A 97 -9.73 11.57 -0.08
N ASN A 98 -8.60 11.41 -0.74
CA ASN A 98 -8.24 12.23 -1.91
C ASN A 98 -8.87 11.71 -3.21
N LEU A 99 -9.16 10.42 -3.33
CA LEU A 99 -9.79 9.85 -4.52
C LEU A 99 -11.33 9.96 -4.50
N ASP A 100 -11.93 10.29 -3.36
CA ASP A 100 -13.37 10.51 -3.26
C ASP A 100 -13.86 11.59 -4.25
N GLY A 101 -14.92 11.27 -5.00
CA GLY A 101 -15.46 12.14 -6.04
C GLY A 101 -14.62 12.27 -7.33
N THR A 102 -13.48 11.58 -7.45
CA THR A 102 -12.63 11.59 -8.65
C THR A 102 -13.03 10.51 -9.66
N LYS A 103 -12.43 10.52 -10.85
CA LYS A 103 -12.56 9.47 -11.88
C LYS A 103 -11.81 8.18 -11.53
N PHE A 104 -10.97 8.19 -10.49
CA PHE A 104 -10.19 7.03 -10.10
C PHE A 104 -11.08 5.98 -9.44
N ARG A 105 -10.86 4.74 -9.83
CA ARG A 105 -11.46 3.56 -9.21
C ARG A 105 -10.45 2.89 -8.30
N ILE A 106 -10.85 2.49 -7.11
CA ILE A 106 -9.94 1.88 -6.15
C ILE A 106 -9.92 0.37 -6.36
N LEU A 107 -8.74 -0.17 -6.64
CA LEU A 107 -8.47 -1.61 -6.58
C LEU A 107 -7.97 -1.93 -5.17
N ASP A 108 -8.91 -2.31 -4.29
CA ASP A 108 -8.58 -2.56 -2.90
C ASP A 108 -8.01 -3.97 -2.69
N ILE A 109 -6.70 -4.02 -2.44
CA ILE A 109 -5.95 -5.25 -2.17
C ILE A 109 -5.49 -5.34 -0.72
N THR A 110 -5.65 -4.28 0.09
CA THR A 110 -4.91 -4.18 1.36
C THR A 110 -5.42 -5.18 2.36
N HIS A 111 -6.72 -5.15 2.67
CA HIS A 111 -7.25 -5.98 3.76
C HIS A 111 -7.05 -7.48 3.51
N MET A 112 -7.26 -7.96 2.28
CA MET A 112 -6.98 -9.36 1.96
C MET A 112 -5.48 -9.71 2.04
N SER A 113 -4.60 -8.74 1.81
CA SER A 113 -3.15 -8.94 1.86
C SER A 113 -2.63 -8.95 3.29
N GLU A 114 -3.31 -8.30 4.23
CA GLU A 114 -2.98 -8.32 5.67
C GLU A 114 -3.05 -9.73 6.28
N PHE A 115 -3.83 -10.63 5.67
CA PHE A 115 -3.87 -12.03 6.12
C PHE A 115 -2.64 -12.81 5.68
N ARG A 116 -1.89 -12.35 4.68
CA ARG A 116 -0.94 -13.18 3.92
C ARG A 116 0.50 -13.05 4.40
N ALA A 117 0.72 -13.01 5.70
CA ALA A 117 2.07 -13.01 6.29
C ALA A 117 2.95 -14.19 5.82
N ASP A 118 2.34 -15.28 5.34
CA ASP A 118 2.98 -16.48 4.79
C ASP A 118 3.59 -16.30 3.39
N ALA A 119 3.30 -15.20 2.69
CA ALA A 119 3.62 -15.05 1.27
C ALA A 119 4.87 -14.19 0.99
N HIS A 120 5.63 -13.82 2.04
CA HIS A 120 6.87 -13.06 1.92
C HIS A 120 8.10 -13.94 1.67
N PRO A 121 9.14 -13.46 0.94
CA PRO A 121 10.41 -14.17 0.81
C PRO A 121 11.15 -14.34 2.14
N SER A 122 10.98 -13.42 3.10
CA SER A 122 11.69 -13.46 4.38
C SER A 122 13.21 -13.64 4.13
N THR A 123 13.83 -14.68 4.70
CA THR A 123 15.26 -14.99 4.62
C THR A 123 15.74 -15.38 3.21
N VAL A 124 14.84 -15.83 2.33
CA VAL A 124 15.21 -16.22 0.96
C VAL A 124 15.17 -15.07 -0.04
N GLY A 125 14.85 -13.84 0.41
CA GLY A 125 14.82 -12.64 -0.44
C GLY A 125 16.19 -12.11 -0.88
N GLY A 126 17.30 -12.77 -0.49
CA GLY A 126 18.66 -12.36 -0.88
C GLY A 126 19.16 -11.09 -0.18
N LYS A 127 18.49 -10.66 0.89
CA LYS A 127 18.85 -9.50 1.71
C LYS A 127 19.56 -9.92 2.99
N LYS A 128 20.25 -8.96 3.63
CA LYS A 128 20.90 -9.18 4.95
C LYS A 128 19.90 -9.23 6.12
N HIS A 129 18.65 -8.85 5.87
CA HIS A 129 17.51 -8.87 6.78
C HIS A 129 16.34 -9.56 6.08
N ASP A 130 15.34 -9.99 6.83
CA ASP A 130 14.13 -10.60 6.27
C ASP A 130 13.40 -9.62 5.34
N ASP A 131 13.07 -10.08 4.13
CA ASP A 131 12.23 -9.31 3.22
C ASP A 131 10.76 -9.51 3.54
N CYS A 132 10.20 -8.60 4.33
CA CYS A 132 8.79 -8.61 4.75
C CYS A 132 7.93 -7.60 4.00
N MET A 133 8.42 -7.10 2.86
CA MET A 133 7.72 -6.09 2.04
C MET A 133 7.41 -6.60 0.63
N HIS A 134 8.30 -7.41 0.05
CA HIS A 134 8.07 -8.03 -1.26
C HIS A 134 7.33 -9.36 -1.14
N TRP A 135 6.82 -9.87 -2.25
CA TRP A 135 6.01 -11.08 -2.29
C TRP A 135 6.72 -12.17 -3.10
N CYS A 136 6.59 -13.42 -2.67
CA CYS A 136 7.00 -14.57 -3.45
C CYS A 136 6.18 -14.67 -4.76
N LEU A 137 6.81 -15.22 -5.80
CA LEU A 137 6.16 -15.57 -7.07
C LEU A 137 6.34 -17.07 -7.36
N PRO A 138 5.29 -17.80 -7.78
CA PRO A 138 3.88 -17.37 -7.81
C PRO A 138 3.32 -17.10 -6.41
N GLY A 139 2.29 -16.27 -6.28
CA GLY A 139 1.79 -15.87 -4.96
C GLY A 139 0.72 -14.79 -4.95
N LEU A 140 0.69 -14.00 -3.87
CA LEU A 140 -0.36 -13.02 -3.59
C LEU A 140 -0.55 -11.99 -4.71
N THR A 141 0.54 -11.57 -5.36
CA THR A 141 0.48 -10.63 -6.48
C THR A 141 -0.27 -11.18 -7.69
N ASP A 142 -0.35 -12.51 -7.85
CA ASP A 142 -1.17 -13.13 -8.90
C ASP A 142 -2.65 -12.93 -8.60
N THR A 143 -3.06 -13.06 -7.34
CA THR A 143 -4.43 -12.76 -6.91
C THR A 143 -4.79 -11.28 -7.10
N TRP A 144 -3.84 -10.36 -6.93
CA TRP A 144 -4.07 -8.95 -7.25
C TRP A 144 -4.34 -8.74 -8.74
N ASN A 145 -3.63 -9.47 -9.61
CA ASN A 145 -3.87 -9.44 -11.05
C ASN A 145 -5.23 -10.05 -11.40
N ASP A 146 -5.64 -11.14 -10.74
CA ASP A 146 -6.97 -11.71 -10.92
C ASP A 146 -8.08 -10.72 -10.55
N LEU A 147 -7.92 -10.00 -9.43
CA LEU A 147 -8.84 -8.93 -9.04
C LEU A 147 -8.87 -7.79 -10.05
N PHE A 148 -7.72 -7.38 -10.56
CA PHE A 148 -7.62 -6.36 -11.59
C PHE A 148 -8.39 -6.76 -12.87
N ILE A 149 -8.19 -8.00 -13.35
CA ILE A 149 -8.88 -8.51 -14.53
C ILE A 149 -10.38 -8.64 -14.28
N ALA A 150 -10.80 -9.19 -13.14
CA ALA A 150 -12.20 -9.29 -12.76
C ALA A 150 -12.86 -7.90 -12.71
N TYR A 151 -12.17 -6.91 -12.15
CA TYR A 151 -12.64 -5.53 -12.08
C TYR A 151 -12.83 -4.93 -13.47
N ILE A 152 -11.83 -5.03 -14.37
CA ILE A 152 -11.97 -4.53 -15.75
C ILE A 152 -13.13 -5.21 -16.47
N ASN A 153 -13.28 -6.53 -16.33
CA ASN A 153 -14.36 -7.27 -16.97
C ASN A 153 -15.74 -6.80 -16.49
N SER A 154 -15.87 -6.44 -15.20
CA SER A 154 -17.13 -5.88 -14.65
C SER A 154 -17.53 -4.52 -15.23
N LEU A 155 -16.59 -3.78 -15.85
CA LEU A 155 -16.82 -2.45 -16.41
C LEU A 155 -17.16 -2.46 -17.90
N THR A 156 -17.02 -3.60 -18.56
CA THR A 156 -17.14 -3.74 -20.03
C THR A 156 -18.45 -4.41 -20.47
N ILE A 157 -19.47 -4.41 -19.59
CA ILE A 157 -20.85 -4.85 -19.87
C ILE A 157 -21.71 -3.68 -20.35
#